data_AF-A0A0R0MIJ8-F1
#
_entry.id   AF-A0A0R0MIJ8-F1
#
_cell.length_a   1.000
_cell.length_b   1.000
_cell.length_c   1.000
_cell.angle_alpha   90.00
_cell.angle_beta   90.00
_cell.angle_gamma   90.00
#
_symmetry.space_group_name_H-M   'P 1'
#
loop_
_entity.id
_entity.type
_entity.pdbx_description
1 polymer ?
#
loop_
_entity_poly.entity_id
_entity_poly.type
_entity_poly.pdbx_seq_one_letter_code
_entity_poly.pdbx_strand_id
1 'polypeptide(L)'
;MKLTALLVFVTALAAGGPAWSDTVRHPTSAETWLAQRQAQEQQDDTRYRVCDAQRADNPATRSVDFTAAGRRCLIAALGQAASVQGTLVLLRNASVALRKNPADQALRKAAQGAVDRARVKLAADLPGLRERFKEDAAALDLAEFSIHLPQLHEQQQQWRLKTYLAASKASGQD
;
A
#
# COMPACT_ATOMS: atom_id res chain seq x y z
N MET A 1 36.67 32.55 -74.73
CA MET A 1 37.56 31.58 -74.04
C MET A 1 36.74 30.76 -73.06
N LYS A 2 36.74 29.44 -73.29
CA LYS A 2 36.38 28.27 -72.47
C LYS A 2 35.16 28.30 -71.53
N LEU A 3 34.09 27.66 -72.03
CA LEU A 3 33.04 26.94 -71.31
C LEU A 3 33.57 25.61 -70.72
N THR A 4 33.12 25.26 -69.51
CA THR A 4 32.87 23.88 -69.02
C THR A 4 32.11 23.99 -67.68
N ALA A 5 30.79 23.73 -67.62
CA ALA A 5 30.12 22.43 -67.45
C ALA A 5 30.03 21.97 -65.98
N LEU A 6 28.82 21.80 -65.42
CA LEU A 6 28.16 20.48 -65.30
C LEU A 6 26.79 20.59 -64.59
N LEU A 7 25.82 19.86 -65.13
CA LEU A 7 24.51 19.57 -64.57
C LEU A 7 24.60 18.62 -63.36
N VAL A 8 23.71 18.78 -62.38
CA VAL A 8 23.14 17.66 -61.62
C VAL A 8 21.64 17.88 -61.46
N PHE A 9 20.86 17.05 -62.15
CA PHE A 9 19.43 16.83 -61.93
C PHE A 9 19.28 15.98 -60.66
N VAL A 10 18.57 16.49 -59.64
CA VAL A 10 18.09 15.67 -58.53
C VAL A 10 16.58 15.52 -58.69
N THR A 11 16.16 14.31 -59.03
CA THR A 11 14.78 13.85 -59.02
C THR A 11 14.26 13.83 -57.58
N ALA A 12 13.30 14.70 -57.28
CA ALA A 12 12.54 14.64 -56.03
C ALA A 12 11.59 13.43 -56.08
N LEU A 13 12.02 12.29 -55.54
CA LEU A 13 11.12 11.20 -55.18
C LEU A 13 10.19 11.70 -54.07
N ALA A 14 8.90 11.76 -54.37
CA ALA A 14 7.86 11.89 -53.36
C ALA A 14 7.91 10.66 -52.45
N ALA A 15 8.61 10.80 -51.32
CA ALA A 15 8.50 9.86 -50.21
C ALA A 15 7.10 10.01 -49.61
N GLY A 16 6.18 9.12 -50.02
CA GLY A 16 5.01 8.81 -49.23
C GLY A 16 5.47 8.18 -47.92
N GLY A 17 5.81 9.03 -46.94
CA GLY A 17 6.06 8.60 -45.57
C GLY A 17 4.78 7.96 -45.01
N PRO A 18 4.90 6.87 -44.23
CA PRO A 18 3.73 6.29 -43.57
C PRO A 18 3.07 7.38 -42.74
N ALA A 19 1.75 7.56 -42.90
CA ALA A 19 0.97 8.38 -42.01
C ALA A 19 0.99 7.71 -40.63
N TRP A 20 1.91 8.14 -39.77
CA TRP A 20 1.85 7.85 -38.34
C TRP A 20 0.61 8.57 -37.83
N SER A 21 -0.51 7.84 -37.82
CA SER A 21 -1.65 8.23 -37.02
C SER A 21 -1.23 8.06 -35.58
N ASP A 22 -0.71 9.14 -34.98
CA ASP A 22 -0.60 9.29 -33.54
C ASP A 22 -2.01 9.14 -32.96
N THR A 23 -2.40 7.89 -32.73
CA THR A 23 -3.66 7.59 -32.09
C THR A 23 -3.41 7.87 -30.63
N VAL A 24 -3.73 9.09 -30.20
CA VAL A 24 -3.74 9.46 -28.78
C VAL A 24 -4.68 8.49 -28.09
N ARG A 25 -4.11 7.47 -27.45
CA ARG A 25 -4.88 6.47 -26.72
C ARG A 25 -5.38 7.13 -25.45
N HIS A 26 -6.65 7.50 -25.43
CA HIS A 26 -7.28 7.91 -24.19
C HIS A 26 -7.28 6.72 -23.22
N PRO A 27 -6.84 6.92 -21.97
CA PRO A 27 -6.84 5.85 -20.99
C PRO A 27 -8.28 5.37 -20.76
N THR A 28 -8.44 4.07 -20.59
CA THR A 28 -9.71 3.47 -20.21
C THR A 28 -10.05 3.87 -18.77
N SER A 29 -11.34 3.83 -18.41
CA SER A 29 -11.79 4.09 -17.04
C SER A 29 -11.09 3.16 -16.02
N ALA A 30 -10.77 1.93 -16.41
CA ALA A 30 -10.03 0.97 -15.59
C ALA A 30 -8.57 1.40 -15.35
N GLU A 31 -7.87 1.89 -16.38
CA GLU A 31 -6.50 2.38 -16.27
C GLU A 31 -6.44 3.65 -15.41
N THR A 32 -7.38 4.57 -15.60
CA THR A 32 -7.47 5.80 -14.78
C THR A 32 -7.74 5.46 -13.30
N TRP A 33 -8.65 4.53 -13.03
CA TRP A 33 -8.94 4.08 -11.67
C TRP A 33 -7.71 3.44 -11.00
N LEU A 34 -6.99 2.56 -11.72
CA LEU A 34 -5.80 1.90 -11.19
C LEU A 34 -4.68 2.89 -10.86
N ALA A 35 -4.44 3.87 -11.75
CA ALA A 35 -3.46 4.92 -11.52
C ALA A 35 -3.80 5.77 -10.29
N GLN A 36 -5.08 6.12 -10.12
CA GLN A 36 -5.54 6.87 -8.95
C GLN A 36 -5.33 6.08 -7.65
N ARG A 37 -5.64 4.77 -7.65
CA ARG A 37 -5.40 3.89 -6.50
C ARG A 37 -3.92 3.86 -6.13
N GLN A 38 -3.05 3.64 -7.10
CA GLN A 38 -1.59 3.59 -6.87
C GLN A 38 -1.05 4.91 -6.29
N ALA A 39 -1.55 6.04 -6.78
CA ALA A 39 -1.17 7.35 -6.24
C ALA A 39 -1.60 7.51 -4.77
N GLN A 40 -2.80 7.04 -4.40
CA GLN A 40 -3.26 7.05 -3.00
C GLN A 40 -2.40 6.13 -2.12
N GLU A 41 -2.03 4.95 -2.62
CA GLU A 41 -1.16 4.01 -1.92
C GLU A 41 0.24 4.62 -1.66
N GLN A 42 0.84 5.27 -2.65
CA GLN A 42 2.11 5.99 -2.47
C GLN A 42 2.02 7.14 -1.47
N GLN A 43 0.90 7.86 -1.47
CA GLN A 43 0.67 8.95 -0.52
C GLN A 43 0.57 8.42 0.92
N ASP A 44 -0.15 7.32 1.12
CA ASP A 44 -0.28 6.68 2.43
C ASP A 44 1.05 6.08 2.91
N ASP A 45 1.83 5.45 2.02
CA ASP A 45 3.18 4.97 2.35
C ASP A 45 4.11 6.10 2.78
N THR A 46 4.06 7.24 2.07
CA THR A 46 4.85 8.43 2.44
C THR A 46 4.49 8.92 3.83
N ARG A 47 3.19 9.02 4.15
CA ARG A 47 2.72 9.40 5.49
C ARG A 47 3.21 8.41 6.55
N TYR A 48 3.13 7.12 6.26
CA TYR A 48 3.59 6.08 7.16
C TYR A 48 5.08 6.21 7.47
N ARG A 49 5.93 6.38 6.44
CA ARG A 49 7.39 6.52 6.62
C ARG A 49 7.77 7.69 7.53
N VAL A 50 7.04 8.80 7.43
CA VAL A 50 7.23 9.96 8.33
C VAL A 50 6.95 9.58 9.79
N CYS A 51 5.89 8.81 10.04
CA CYS A 51 5.59 8.34 11.39
C CYS A 51 6.58 7.29 11.88
N ASP A 52 7.05 6.40 10.99
CA ASP A 52 7.98 5.32 11.33
C ASP A 52 9.35 5.85 11.75
N ALA A 53 9.81 6.95 11.15
CA ALA A 53 11.02 7.66 11.55
C ALA A 53 10.96 8.22 12.98
N GLN A 54 9.78 8.29 13.60
CA GLN A 54 9.57 8.76 14.98
C GLN A 54 9.53 7.61 16.00
N ARG A 55 10.12 6.47 15.65
CA ARG A 55 10.40 5.38 16.58
C ARG A 55 11.72 5.59 17.29
N ALA A 56 11.80 5.10 18.52
CA ALA A 56 13.02 5.13 19.32
C ALA A 56 13.14 3.86 20.16
N ASP A 57 14.36 3.54 20.56
CA ASP A 57 14.61 2.50 21.54
C ASP A 57 13.94 2.86 22.88
N ASN A 58 13.18 1.92 23.41
CA ASN A 58 12.58 1.99 24.72
C ASN A 58 13.36 1.06 25.67
N PRO A 59 14.21 1.59 26.56
CA PRO A 59 15.05 0.77 27.43
C PRO A 59 14.24 -0.01 28.48
N ALA A 60 13.04 0.45 28.83
CA ALA A 60 12.18 -0.23 29.81
C ALA A 60 11.62 -1.55 29.25
N THR A 61 11.30 -1.59 27.96
CA THR A 61 10.73 -2.76 27.28
C THR A 61 11.73 -3.48 26.38
N ARG A 62 12.95 -2.95 26.23
CA ARG A 62 13.99 -3.41 25.29
C ARG A 62 13.44 -3.57 23.87
N SER A 63 12.61 -2.62 23.43
CA SER A 63 11.96 -2.64 22.12
C SER A 63 12.04 -1.30 21.42
N VAL A 64 11.95 -1.32 20.10
CA VAL A 64 11.74 -0.10 19.30
C VAL A 64 10.25 0.24 19.31
N ASP A 65 9.90 1.40 19.87
CA ASP A 65 8.53 1.86 20.08
C ASP A 65 8.29 3.20 19.41
N PHE A 66 7.01 3.51 19.14
CA PHE A 66 6.65 4.87 18.77
C PHE A 66 6.87 5.81 19.96
N THR A 67 7.60 6.90 19.73
CA THR A 67 7.63 8.03 20.68
C THR A 67 6.22 8.62 20.82
N ALA A 68 6.02 9.51 21.81
CA ALA A 68 4.75 10.25 21.91
C ALA A 68 4.41 11.04 20.63
N ALA A 69 5.43 11.56 19.93
CA ALA A 69 5.28 12.22 18.64
C ALA A 69 4.91 11.21 17.53
N GLY A 70 5.61 10.09 17.46
CA GLY A 70 5.31 9.01 16.51
C GLY A 70 3.90 8.44 16.68
N ARG A 71 3.43 8.29 17.92
CA ARG A 71 2.05 7.88 18.24
C ARG A 71 1.03 8.90 17.71
N ARG A 72 1.24 10.19 17.95
CA ARG A 72 0.35 11.24 17.42
C ARG A 72 0.34 11.24 15.89
N CYS A 73 1.51 11.06 15.27
CA CYS A 73 1.63 10.91 13.82
C CYS A 73 0.82 9.71 13.32
N LEU A 74 0.95 8.54 13.95
CA LEU A 74 0.21 7.33 13.56
C LEU A 74 -1.31 7.54 13.65
N ILE A 75 -1.81 8.16 14.72
CA ILE A 75 -3.23 8.51 14.87
C ILE A 75 -3.69 9.43 13.73
N ALA A 76 -2.90 10.46 13.41
CA ALA A 76 -3.22 11.38 12.31
C ALA A 76 -3.19 10.66 10.94
N ALA A 77 -2.20 9.81 10.70
CA ALA A 77 -2.07 9.04 9.47
C ALA A 77 -3.24 8.07 9.27
N LEU A 78 -3.66 7.36 10.33
CA LEU A 78 -4.88 6.54 10.31
C LEU A 78 -6.09 7.38 9.92
N GLY A 79 -6.21 8.60 10.45
CA GLY A 79 -7.25 9.57 10.11
C GLY A 79 -7.28 10.00 8.64
N GLN A 80 -6.14 9.93 7.95
CA GLN A 80 -5.95 10.48 6.60
C GLN A 80 -5.74 9.41 5.51
N ALA A 81 -5.66 8.14 5.88
CA ALA A 81 -5.46 7.05 4.95
C ALA A 81 -6.54 7.05 3.86
N ALA A 82 -6.12 7.04 2.60
CA ALA A 82 -7.01 7.19 1.44
C ALA A 82 -7.19 5.88 0.65
N SER A 83 -6.27 4.94 0.81
CA SER A 83 -6.28 3.64 0.16
C SER A 83 -6.53 2.50 1.16
N VAL A 84 -7.12 1.39 0.70
CA VAL A 84 -7.31 0.19 1.53
C VAL A 84 -5.96 -0.39 1.95
N GLN A 85 -5.01 -0.51 1.01
CA GLN A 85 -3.69 -1.07 1.27
C GLN A 85 -2.87 -0.19 2.23
N GLY A 86 -2.85 1.13 2.02
CA GLY A 86 -2.23 2.07 2.95
C GLY A 86 -2.86 1.99 4.35
N THR A 87 -4.18 1.85 4.42
CA THR A 87 -4.88 1.63 5.70
C THR A 87 -4.41 0.34 6.38
N LEU A 88 -4.34 -0.79 5.67
CA LEU A 88 -3.89 -2.07 6.23
C LEU A 88 -2.47 -1.99 6.81
N VAL A 89 -1.56 -1.30 6.13
CA VAL A 89 -0.20 -1.05 6.64
C VAL A 89 -0.22 -0.28 7.97
N LEU A 90 -1.03 0.78 8.05
CA LEU A 90 -1.18 1.57 9.26
C LEU A 90 -1.84 0.76 10.40
N LEU A 91 -2.86 -0.05 10.10
CA LEU A 91 -3.55 -0.89 11.09
C LEU A 91 -2.65 -1.97 11.67
N ARG A 92 -1.77 -2.57 10.87
CA ARG A 92 -0.75 -3.52 11.36
C ARG A 92 0.12 -2.86 12.43
N ASN A 93 0.55 -1.62 12.19
CA ASN A 93 1.36 -0.87 13.15
C ASN A 93 0.57 -0.44 14.38
N ALA A 94 -0.69 -0.03 14.21
CA ALA A 94 -1.59 0.24 15.31
C ALA A 94 -1.77 -0.98 16.22
N SER A 95 -1.95 -2.18 15.65
CA SER A 95 -2.06 -3.42 16.43
C SER A 95 -0.78 -3.73 17.22
N VAL A 96 0.41 -3.56 16.62
CA VAL A 96 1.69 -3.70 17.33
C VAL A 96 1.77 -2.74 18.52
N ALA A 97 1.41 -1.47 18.32
CA ALA A 97 1.41 -0.47 19.39
C ALA A 97 0.37 -0.80 20.48
N LEU A 98 -0.83 -1.26 20.11
CA LEU A 98 -1.89 -1.66 21.04
C LEU A 98 -1.56 -2.92 21.83
N ARG A 99 -0.71 -3.83 21.33
CA ARG A 99 -0.21 -4.95 22.13
C ARG A 99 0.65 -4.48 23.30
N LYS A 100 1.47 -3.45 23.07
CA LYS A 100 2.35 -2.86 24.09
C LYS A 100 1.59 -1.97 25.06
N ASN A 101 0.58 -1.24 24.56
CA ASN A 101 -0.29 -0.39 25.38
C ASN A 101 -1.78 -0.62 25.04
N PRO A 102 -2.41 -1.66 25.61
CA PRO A 102 -3.80 -2.01 25.30
C PRO A 102 -4.83 -1.02 25.86
N ALA A 103 -4.42 -0.11 26.73
CA ALA A 103 -5.27 0.94 27.30
C ALA A 103 -5.37 2.18 26.40
N ASP A 104 -4.64 2.23 25.27
CA ASP A 104 -4.63 3.38 24.36
C ASP A 104 -5.93 3.51 23.55
N GLN A 105 -6.96 4.09 24.18
CA GLN A 105 -8.28 4.27 23.57
C GLN A 105 -8.26 5.21 22.36
N ALA A 106 -7.36 6.20 22.34
CA ALA A 106 -7.28 7.14 21.21
C ALA A 106 -6.77 6.45 19.95
N LEU A 107 -5.73 5.63 20.08
CA LEU A 107 -5.22 4.83 18.97
C LEU A 107 -6.24 3.79 18.52
N ARG A 108 -6.91 3.09 19.46
CA ARG A 108 -7.97 2.14 19.13
C ARG A 108 -9.10 2.80 18.34
N LYS A 109 -9.60 3.95 18.79
CA LYS A 109 -10.67 4.69 18.10
C LYS A 109 -10.24 5.15 16.70
N ALA A 110 -9.00 5.65 16.57
CA ALA A 110 -8.48 6.07 15.26
C ALA A 110 -8.35 4.89 14.29
N ALA A 111 -7.87 3.74 14.79
CA ALA A 111 -7.74 2.52 14.01
C ALA A 111 -9.11 1.98 13.57
N GLN A 112 -10.11 1.96 14.48
CA GLN A 112 -11.48 1.57 14.13
C GLN A 112 -12.06 2.47 13.04
N GLY A 113 -11.95 3.79 13.20
CA GLY A 113 -12.45 4.72 12.18
C GLY A 113 -11.74 4.54 10.82
N ALA A 114 -10.47 4.11 10.82
CA ALA A 114 -9.77 3.78 9.59
C ALA A 114 -10.27 2.47 8.95
N VAL A 115 -10.56 1.43 9.74
CA VAL A 115 -11.23 0.20 9.26
C VAL A 115 -12.56 0.54 8.57
N ASP A 116 -13.40 1.34 9.23
CA ASP A 116 -14.72 1.70 8.71
C ASP A 116 -14.61 2.43 7.36
N ARG A 117 -13.70 3.40 7.25
CA ARG A 117 -13.43 4.10 5.98
C ARG A 117 -12.87 3.17 4.91
N ALA A 118 -11.95 2.27 5.27
CA ALA A 118 -11.38 1.32 4.32
C ALA A 118 -12.44 0.34 3.80
N ARG A 119 -13.41 -0.09 4.61
CA ARG A 119 -14.55 -0.90 4.16
C ARG A 119 -15.41 -0.17 3.15
N VAL A 120 -15.72 1.10 3.41
CA VAL A 120 -16.47 1.96 2.46
C VAL A 120 -15.69 2.09 1.15
N LYS A 121 -14.38 2.35 1.21
CA LYS A 121 -13.52 2.47 0.03
C LYS A 121 -13.43 1.15 -0.74
N LEU A 122 -13.28 0.03 -0.03
CA LEU A 122 -13.21 -1.32 -0.62
C LEU A 122 -14.50 -1.66 -1.37
N ALA A 123 -15.67 -1.33 -0.80
CA ALA A 123 -16.96 -1.51 -1.45
C ALA A 123 -17.11 -0.62 -2.70
N ALA A 124 -16.66 0.64 -2.64
CA ALA A 124 -16.67 1.55 -3.79
C ALA A 124 -15.75 1.07 -4.93
N ASP A 125 -14.64 0.41 -4.58
CA ASP A 125 -13.65 -0.11 -5.51
C ASP A 125 -14.01 -1.50 -6.07
N LEU A 126 -15.09 -2.14 -5.58
CA LEU A 126 -15.52 -3.48 -5.98
C LEU A 126 -15.54 -3.70 -7.51
N PRO A 127 -16.06 -2.79 -8.36
CA PRO A 127 -16.10 -3.01 -9.80
C PRO A 127 -14.71 -3.16 -10.45
N GLY A 128 -13.67 -2.59 -9.83
CA GLY A 128 -12.27 -2.69 -10.27
C GLY A 128 -11.46 -3.77 -9.54
N LEU A 129 -12.01 -4.34 -8.47
CA LEU A 129 -11.38 -5.38 -7.66
C LEU A 129 -11.93 -6.74 -8.07
N ARG A 130 -11.14 -7.50 -8.85
CA ARG A 130 -11.40 -8.92 -9.12
C ARG A 130 -11.20 -9.75 -7.83
N GLU A 131 -10.29 -10.72 -7.84
CA GLU A 131 -10.07 -11.61 -6.67
C GLU A 131 -9.51 -10.88 -5.43
N ARG A 132 -8.87 -9.71 -5.60
CA ARG A 132 -8.30 -8.91 -4.50
C ARG A 132 -9.33 -8.44 -3.47
N PHE A 133 -10.61 -8.31 -3.83
CA PHE A 133 -11.63 -7.87 -2.87
C PHE A 133 -11.70 -8.80 -1.65
N LYS A 134 -11.68 -10.12 -1.88
CA LYS A 134 -11.77 -11.12 -0.80
C LYS A 134 -10.55 -11.05 0.12
N GLU A 135 -9.37 -10.90 -0.46
CA GLU A 135 -8.11 -10.79 0.28
C GLU A 135 -8.07 -9.52 1.13
N ASP A 136 -8.40 -8.37 0.53
CA ASP A 136 -8.42 -7.08 1.21
C ASP A 136 -9.50 -7.03 2.31
N ALA A 137 -10.68 -7.63 2.07
CA ALA A 137 -11.75 -7.76 3.07
C ALA A 137 -11.29 -8.63 4.26
N ALA A 138 -10.74 -9.82 3.99
CA ALA A 138 -10.25 -10.71 5.03
C ALA A 138 -9.09 -10.06 5.84
N ALA A 139 -8.24 -9.28 5.18
CA ALA A 139 -7.17 -8.53 5.83
C ALA A 139 -7.73 -7.43 6.75
N LEU A 140 -8.79 -6.74 6.34
CA LEU A 140 -9.46 -5.73 7.19
C LEU A 140 -10.13 -6.37 8.41
N ASP A 141 -10.82 -7.50 8.23
CA ASP A 141 -11.44 -8.23 9.34
C ASP A 141 -10.38 -8.71 10.35
N LEU A 142 -9.27 -9.26 9.85
CA LEU A 142 -8.15 -9.65 10.69
C LEU A 142 -7.55 -8.44 11.42
N ALA A 143 -7.41 -7.30 10.75
CA ALA A 143 -6.87 -6.09 11.35
C ALA A 143 -7.79 -5.56 12.47
N GLU A 144 -9.10 -5.47 12.23
CA GLU A 144 -10.11 -5.08 13.22
C GLU A 144 -10.07 -5.99 14.45
N PHE A 145 -10.06 -7.30 14.24
CA PHE A 145 -9.90 -8.26 15.33
C PHE A 145 -8.62 -8.00 16.14
N SER A 146 -7.52 -7.71 15.46
CA SER A 146 -6.20 -7.44 16.09
C SER A 146 -6.14 -6.11 16.86
N ILE A 147 -7.10 -5.21 16.62
CA ILE A 147 -7.27 -3.93 17.32
C ILE A 147 -8.10 -4.10 18.59
N HIS A 148 -9.16 -4.91 18.51
CA HIS A 148 -10.06 -5.18 19.64
C HIS A 148 -9.48 -6.19 20.62
N LEU A 149 -8.81 -7.22 20.11
CA LEU A 149 -8.31 -8.36 20.88
C LEU A 149 -6.81 -8.57 20.62
N PRO A 150 -5.95 -7.58 20.92
CA PRO A 150 -4.53 -7.61 20.54
C PRO A 150 -3.76 -8.78 21.18
N GLN A 151 -4.08 -9.15 22.42
CA GLN A 151 -3.44 -10.30 23.10
C GLN A 151 -3.84 -11.64 22.45
N LEU A 152 -5.12 -11.80 22.11
CA LEU A 152 -5.60 -13.02 21.46
C LEU A 152 -4.99 -13.17 20.06
N HIS A 153 -4.88 -12.06 19.32
CA HIS A 153 -4.20 -12.08 18.03
C HIS A 153 -2.74 -12.54 18.15
N GLU A 154 -2.00 -12.02 19.13
CA GLU A 154 -0.62 -12.45 19.37
C GLU A 154 -0.52 -13.94 19.70
N GLN A 155 -1.36 -14.44 20.59
CA GLN A 155 -1.40 -15.87 20.94
C GLN A 155 -1.68 -16.75 19.72
N GLN A 156 -2.62 -16.35 18.86
CA GLN A 156 -2.91 -17.07 17.61
C GLN A 156 -1.73 -17.07 16.65
N GLN A 157 -0.98 -15.97 16.53
CA GLN A 157 0.21 -15.91 15.69
C GLN A 157 1.34 -16.81 16.22
N GLN A 158 1.56 -16.81 17.54
CA GLN A 158 2.54 -17.70 18.17
C GLN A 158 2.17 -19.17 17.97
N TRP A 159 0.89 -19.51 18.12
CA TRP A 159 0.39 -20.85 17.85
C TRP A 159 0.62 -21.26 16.38
N ARG A 160 0.30 -20.40 15.41
CA ARG A 160 0.53 -20.66 13.98
C ARG A 160 2.01 -20.93 13.70
N LEU A 161 2.91 -20.06 14.17
CA LEU A 161 4.34 -20.20 13.96
C LEU A 161 4.86 -21.54 14.52
N LYS A 162 4.44 -21.89 15.75
CA LYS A 162 4.79 -23.16 16.38
C LYS A 162 4.31 -24.36 15.55
N THR A 163 3.07 -24.30 15.05
CA THR A 163 2.50 -25.36 14.21
C THR A 163 3.25 -25.50 12.88
N TYR A 164 3.58 -24.40 12.22
CA TYR A 164 4.36 -24.42 10.97
C TYR A 164 5.76 -25.03 11.17
N LEU A 165 6.47 -24.60 12.21
CA LEU A 165 7.80 -25.14 12.53
C LEU A 165 7.75 -26.63 12.90
N ALA A 166 6.70 -27.06 13.59
CA ALA A 166 6.49 -28.48 13.87
C ALA A 166 6.24 -29.29 12.59
N ALA A 167 5.44 -28.75 11.66
CA ALA A 167 5.15 -29.39 10.39
C ALA A 167 6.38 -29.44 9.46
N SER A 168 7.18 -28.36 9.38
CA SER A 168 8.39 -28.33 8.56
C SER A 168 9.41 -29.36 9.03
N LYS A 169 9.64 -29.44 10.35
CA LYS A 169 10.51 -30.44 10.97
C LYS A 169 10.04 -31.88 10.70
N ALA A 170 8.72 -32.12 10.72
CA ALA A 170 8.15 -33.43 10.40
C ALA A 170 8.32 -33.81 8.92
N SER A 171 8.45 -32.83 8.02
CA SER A 171 8.60 -33.05 6.58
C SER A 171 10.04 -33.27 6.10
N GLY A 172 11.03 -33.18 6.99
CA GLY A 172 12.45 -33.40 6.64
C GLY A 172 13.05 -32.34 5.71
N GLN A 173 12.41 -31.19 5.58
CA GLN A 173 12.92 -30.02 4.87
C GLN A 173 13.72 -29.16 5.86
N ASP A 174 14.98 -29.52 6.09
CA ASP A 174 16.01 -28.67 6.72
C ASP A 174 17.19 -28.53 5.75
#